data_AF-A0A7V3BGQ1-F1
#
_entry.id   AF-A0A7V3BGQ1-F1
#
_cell.length_a   1.000
_cell.length_b   1.000
_cell.length_c   1.000
_cell.angle_alpha   90.00
_cell.angle_beta   90.00
_cell.angle_gamma   90.00
#
_symmetry.space_group_name_H-M   'P 1'
#
loop_
_entity.id
_entity.type
_entity.pdbx_description
1 polymer ?
#
loop_
_entity_poly.entity_id
_entity_poly.type
_entity_poly.pdbx_seq_one_letter_code
_entity_poly.pdbx_strand_id
1 'polypeptide(L)'
;MRRPTWKQIVLTLASVFAIALLLNWAILALFGQKSADRAVHSLMGILMLMGYIYLFVRRQAGGMGPLPFFALALIPCYLGTVFPDLDIALLSIRAHRHPLFHSSLSFFLLLALVGRRAWLRPLIAGYGVGLASHLWWDVLDYGDVRWLPGGLLDRLWLAGNGWVCLVTGHFHLNNPER
;
A
#
# COMPACT_ATOMS: atom_id res chain seq x y z
N MET A 1 29.96 1.52 13.84
CA MET A 1 29.40 1.85 12.51
C MET A 1 29.57 3.34 12.27
N ARG A 2 30.15 3.78 11.13
CA ARG A 2 30.25 5.21 10.80
C ARG A 2 28.86 5.76 10.46
N ARG A 3 28.52 6.95 10.96
CA ARG A 3 27.27 7.65 10.57
C ARG A 3 27.37 8.06 9.10
N PRO A 4 26.30 7.93 8.31
CA PRO A 4 26.30 8.38 6.93
C PRO A 4 26.47 9.91 6.87
N THR A 5 27.19 10.38 5.86
CA THR A 5 27.33 11.81 5.58
C THR A 5 26.05 12.36 4.93
N TRP A 6 25.81 13.67 5.03
CA TRP A 6 24.66 14.31 4.37
C TRP A 6 24.58 14.00 2.87
N LYS A 7 25.73 14.04 2.17
CA LYS A 7 25.82 13.68 0.74
C LYS A 7 25.33 12.26 0.47
N GLN A 8 25.70 11.31 1.33
CA GLN A 8 25.24 9.92 1.21
C GLN A 8 23.74 9.79 1.45
N ILE A 9 23.18 10.52 2.42
CA ILE A 9 21.74 10.52 2.70
C ILE A 9 20.98 11.06 1.48
N VAL A 10 21.36 12.23 0.98
CA VAL A 10 20.72 12.86 -0.19
C VAL A 10 20.79 11.96 -1.41
N LEU A 11 21.96 11.39 -1.70
CA LEU A 11 22.14 10.48 -2.84
C LEU A 11 21.25 9.23 -2.70
N THR A 12 21.17 8.65 -1.51
CA THR A 12 20.33 7.48 -1.25
C THR A 12 18.86 7.79 -1.47
N LEU A 13 18.37 8.91 -0.94
CA LEU A 13 16.98 9.34 -1.12
C LEU A 13 16.66 9.62 -2.58
N ALA A 14 17.57 10.30 -3.30
CA ALA A 14 17.43 10.57 -4.72
C ALA A 14 17.37 9.28 -5.55
N SER A 15 18.25 8.31 -5.27
CA SER A 15 18.23 7.01 -5.94
C SER A 15 16.96 6.22 -5.65
N VAL A 16 16.50 6.18 -4.39
CA VAL A 16 15.24 5.52 -4.00
C VAL A 16 14.06 6.13 -4.75
N PHE A 17 13.98 7.46 -4.79
CA PHE A 17 12.92 8.16 -5.47
C PHE A 17 12.95 7.93 -6.99
N ALA A 18 14.14 7.99 -7.61
CA ALA A 18 14.30 7.72 -9.04
C ALA A 18 13.87 6.28 -9.40
N ILE A 19 14.25 5.28 -8.58
CA ILE A 19 13.81 3.90 -8.75
C ILE A 19 12.28 3.81 -8.63
N ALA A 20 11.68 4.46 -7.63
CA ALA A 20 10.24 4.45 -7.45
C ALA A 20 9.51 5.07 -8.64
N LEU A 21 10.02 6.18 -9.22
CA LEU A 21 9.47 6.78 -10.43
C LEU A 21 9.54 5.85 -11.65
N LEU A 22 10.68 5.19 -11.87
CA LEU A 22 10.84 4.25 -12.99
C LEU A 22 9.90 3.05 -12.85
N LEU A 23 9.79 2.49 -11.65
CA LEU A 23 8.87 1.40 -11.36
C LEU A 23 7.41 1.85 -11.54
N ASN A 24 7.07 3.03 -11.05
CA ASN A 24 5.74 3.59 -11.21
C ASN A 24 5.36 3.73 -12.68
N TRP A 25 6.26 4.30 -13.48
CA TRP A 25 6.07 4.43 -14.92
C TRP A 25 5.87 3.07 -15.60
N ALA A 26 6.70 2.08 -15.27
CA ALA A 26 6.59 0.73 -15.82
C ALA A 26 5.26 0.05 -15.45
N ILE A 27 4.80 0.19 -14.20
CA ILE A 27 3.53 -0.36 -13.72
C ILE A 27 2.36 0.32 -14.43
N LEU A 28 2.34 1.65 -14.51
CA LEU A 28 1.28 2.39 -15.20
C LEU A 28 1.20 1.99 -16.68
N ALA A 29 2.35 1.83 -17.34
CA ALA A 29 2.42 1.34 -18.72
C ALA A 29 1.87 -0.09 -18.84
N LEU A 30 2.26 -1.00 -17.94
CA LEU A 30 1.80 -2.39 -17.92
C LEU A 30 0.27 -2.50 -17.79
N PHE A 31 -0.36 -1.62 -17.00
CA PHE A 31 -1.81 -1.61 -16.78
C PHE A 31 -2.58 -0.59 -17.65
N GLY A 32 -1.90 0.06 -18.60
CA GLY A 32 -2.52 1.05 -19.49
C GLY A 32 -3.11 2.28 -18.78
N GLN A 33 -2.65 2.60 -17.56
CA GLN A 33 -3.16 3.72 -16.78
C GLN A 33 -2.51 5.04 -17.20
N LYS A 34 -3.34 6.07 -17.39
CA LYS A 34 -2.89 7.40 -17.86
C LYS A 34 -3.26 8.55 -16.91
N SER A 35 -3.98 8.27 -15.83
CA SER A 35 -4.41 9.30 -14.87
C SER A 35 -3.26 9.74 -13.98
N ALA A 36 -3.13 11.05 -13.77
CA ALA A 36 -2.18 11.63 -12.83
C ALA A 36 -2.47 11.17 -11.39
N ASP A 37 -3.75 11.13 -10.99
CA ASP A 37 -4.15 10.65 -9.66
C ASP A 37 -3.71 9.20 -9.47
N ARG A 38 -3.91 8.35 -10.48
CA ARG A 38 -3.44 6.96 -10.45
C ARG A 38 -1.94 6.87 -10.26
N ALA A 39 -1.19 7.69 -10.99
CA ALA A 39 0.26 7.73 -10.89
C ALA A 39 0.75 8.14 -9.50
N VAL A 40 0.05 9.06 -8.84
CA VAL A 40 0.38 9.49 -7.48
C VAL A 40 0.10 8.38 -6.47
N HIS A 41 -1.07 7.75 -6.52
CA HIS A 41 -1.43 6.66 -5.62
C HIS A 41 -0.47 5.48 -5.73
N SER A 42 -0.13 5.06 -6.95
CA SER A 42 0.82 3.96 -7.15
C SER A 42 2.25 4.34 -6.72
N LEU A 43 2.68 5.58 -6.94
CA LEU A 43 3.98 6.06 -6.44
C LEU A 43 4.03 6.04 -4.91
N MET A 44 2.97 6.51 -4.24
CA MET A 44 2.87 6.46 -2.78
C MET A 44 2.92 5.02 -2.27
N GLY A 45 2.21 4.09 -2.91
CA GLY A 45 2.29 2.67 -2.59
C GLY A 45 3.71 2.10 -2.70
N ILE A 46 4.43 2.42 -3.78
CA ILE A 46 5.83 1.96 -3.97
C ILE A 46 6.74 2.53 -2.89
N LEU A 47 6.70 3.84 -2.63
CA LEU A 47 7.53 4.47 -1.60
C LEU A 47 7.24 3.89 -0.21
N MET A 48 5.96 3.68 0.10
CA MET A 48 5.53 3.12 1.37
C MET A 48 5.94 1.65 1.51
N LEU A 49 5.90 0.86 0.43
CA LEU A 49 6.38 -0.52 0.40
C LEU A 49 7.90 -0.60 0.61
N MET A 50 8.67 0.27 -0.04
CA MET A 50 10.11 0.36 0.17
C MET A 50 10.43 0.70 1.64
N GLY A 51 9.74 1.67 2.22
CA GLY A 51 9.87 2.02 3.64
C GLY A 51 9.47 0.88 4.57
N TYR A 52 8.35 0.22 4.29
CA TYR A 52 7.85 -0.92 5.06
C TYR A 52 8.87 -2.07 5.09
N ILE A 53 9.42 -2.45 3.93
CA ILE A 53 10.44 -3.51 3.83
C ILE A 53 11.72 -3.12 4.56
N TYR A 54 12.15 -1.87 4.41
CA TYR A 54 13.34 -1.35 5.08
C TYR A 54 13.22 -1.46 6.60
N LEU A 55 12.06 -1.13 7.17
CA LEU A 55 11.82 -1.13 8.61
C LEU A 55 11.55 -2.52 9.18
N PHE A 56 10.78 -3.35 8.48
CA PHE A 56 10.17 -4.55 9.09
C PHE A 56 10.66 -5.87 8.48
N VAL A 57 10.87 -5.94 7.17
CA VAL A 57 11.22 -7.20 6.48
C VAL A 57 12.69 -7.57 6.66
N ARG A 58 13.58 -6.57 6.80
CA ARG A 58 15.02 -6.79 7.02
C ARG A 58 15.36 -7.66 8.24
N ARG A 59 14.42 -7.87 9.16
CA ARG A 59 14.66 -8.65 10.38
C ARG A 59 14.04 -10.06 10.38
N GLN A 60 13.02 -10.37 9.58
CA GLN A 60 12.11 -11.49 9.95
C GLN A 60 11.43 -12.28 8.83
N ALA A 61 11.72 -12.05 7.54
CA ALA A 61 11.02 -12.76 6.47
C ALA A 61 11.56 -14.17 6.19
N GLY A 62 11.36 -15.15 7.08
CA GLY A 62 11.36 -16.60 6.78
C GLY A 62 12.39 -17.15 5.77
N GLY A 63 13.61 -16.58 5.71
CA GLY A 63 14.65 -16.90 4.72
C GLY A 63 14.58 -16.15 3.38
N MET A 64 13.49 -15.46 3.05
CA MET A 64 13.36 -14.62 1.85
C MET A 64 14.02 -13.25 2.05
N GLY A 65 14.99 -12.93 1.20
CA GLY A 65 15.64 -11.62 1.20
C GLY A 65 14.69 -10.46 0.86
N PRO A 66 15.06 -9.20 1.18
CA PRO A 66 14.20 -8.03 0.96
C PRO A 66 13.89 -7.76 -0.52
N LEU A 67 14.80 -8.07 -1.44
CA LEU A 67 14.60 -7.87 -2.88
C LEU A 67 13.54 -8.82 -3.48
N PRO A 68 13.63 -10.16 -3.33
CA PRO A 68 12.58 -11.05 -3.81
C PRO A 68 11.25 -10.78 -3.11
N PHE A 69 11.26 -10.42 -1.81
CA PHE A 69 10.04 -9.99 -1.12
C PHE A 69 9.41 -8.76 -1.77
N PHE A 70 10.20 -7.72 -2.06
CA PHE A 70 9.74 -6.51 -2.73
C PHE A 70 9.13 -6.83 -4.10
N ALA A 71 9.83 -7.61 -4.92
CA ALA A 71 9.34 -7.96 -6.25
C ALA A 71 7.99 -8.69 -6.20
N LEU A 72 7.81 -9.62 -5.26
CA LEU A 72 6.56 -10.36 -5.08
C LEU A 72 5.44 -9.49 -4.47
N ALA A 73 5.77 -8.53 -3.62
CA ALA A 73 4.82 -7.63 -2.98
C ALA A 73 4.40 -6.46 -3.88
N LEU A 74 5.16 -6.15 -4.93
CA LEU A 74 4.94 -4.96 -5.77
C LEU A 74 3.60 -5.00 -6.53
N ILE A 75 3.29 -6.11 -7.21
CA ILE A 75 2.01 -6.27 -7.93
C ILE A 75 0.82 -6.20 -6.96
N PRO A 76 0.79 -6.97 -5.85
CA PRO A 76 -0.22 -6.84 -4.81
C PRO A 76 -0.38 -5.42 -4.28
N CYS A 77 0.73 -4.71 -4.05
CA CYS A 77 0.71 -3.32 -3.62
C CYS A 77 0.01 -2.43 -4.65
N TYR A 78 0.36 -2.56 -5.92
CA TYR A 78 -0.36 -1.83 -6.96
C TYR A 78 -1.86 -2.15 -6.96
N LEU A 79 -2.24 -3.42 -6.85
CA LEU A 79 -3.67 -3.81 -6.75
C LEU A 79 -4.35 -3.16 -5.52
N GLY A 80 -3.67 -3.08 -4.38
CA GLY A 80 -4.16 -2.37 -3.20
C GLY A 80 -4.38 -0.88 -3.46
N THR A 81 -3.51 -0.24 -4.26
CA THR A 81 -3.68 1.18 -4.66
C THR A 81 -4.81 1.42 -5.66
N VAL A 82 -5.30 0.38 -6.34
CA VAL A 82 -6.34 0.50 -7.36
C VAL A 82 -7.71 0.05 -6.86
N PHE A 83 -7.71 -0.91 -5.92
CA PHE A 83 -8.93 -1.55 -5.43
C PHE A 83 -10.02 -0.59 -4.94
N PRO A 84 -9.72 0.47 -4.15
CA PRO A 84 -10.77 1.36 -3.65
C PRO A 84 -11.62 1.99 -4.77
N ASP A 85 -11.01 2.29 -5.91
CA ASP A 85 -11.68 2.91 -7.06
C ASP A 85 -12.50 1.93 -7.91
N LEU A 86 -12.55 0.64 -7.55
CA LEU A 86 -13.50 -0.29 -8.15
C LEU A 86 -14.95 0.13 -7.87
N ASP A 87 -15.19 0.95 -6.84
CA ASP A 87 -16.50 1.54 -6.60
C ASP A 87 -17.01 2.37 -7.79
N ILE A 88 -16.14 3.11 -8.49
CA ILE A 88 -16.51 3.85 -9.71
C ILE A 88 -17.03 2.90 -10.77
N ALA A 89 -16.30 1.81 -11.01
CA ALA A 89 -16.63 0.85 -12.05
C ALA A 89 -17.90 0.05 -11.72
N LEU A 90 -18.08 -0.32 -10.45
CA LEU A 90 -19.16 -1.20 -10.00
C LEU A 90 -20.45 -0.44 -9.61
N LEU A 91 -20.32 0.77 -9.07
CA LEU A 91 -21.42 1.54 -8.47
C LEU A 91 -21.64 2.90 -9.12
N SER A 92 -20.80 3.31 -10.09
CA SER A 92 -20.71 4.63 -10.72
C SER A 92 -19.88 5.68 -9.98
N ILE A 93 -19.46 6.71 -10.71
CA ILE A 93 -18.71 7.87 -10.18
C ILE A 93 -19.42 8.60 -9.04
N ARG A 94 -20.76 8.53 -8.97
CA ARG A 94 -21.53 9.18 -7.88
C ARG A 94 -21.34 8.46 -6.54
N ALA A 95 -21.03 7.17 -6.59
CA ALA A 95 -20.75 6.35 -5.42
C ALA A 95 -19.26 6.24 -5.10
N HIS A 96 -18.39 6.98 -5.82
CA HIS A 96 -16.96 6.99 -5.55
C HIS A 96 -16.68 7.42 -4.11
N ARG A 97 -15.71 6.77 -3.48
CA ARG A 97 -15.39 6.81 -2.05
C ARG A 97 -16.42 6.13 -1.18
N HIS A 98 -16.87 4.99 -1.67
CA HIS A 98 -17.81 4.14 -0.95
C HIS A 98 -17.13 3.52 0.30
N PRO A 99 -17.75 3.56 1.49
CA PRO A 99 -17.14 3.09 2.73
C PRO A 99 -16.60 1.65 2.65
N LEU A 100 -17.32 0.74 1.98
CA LEU A 100 -16.87 -0.65 1.80
C LEU A 100 -15.56 -0.78 1.00
N PHE A 101 -15.39 0.01 -0.06
CA PHE A 101 -14.20 -0.04 -0.91
C PHE A 101 -13.04 0.75 -0.30
N HIS A 102 -13.36 1.84 0.40
CA HIS A 102 -12.41 2.69 1.12
C HIS A 102 -12.32 2.26 2.59
N SER A 103 -12.09 0.97 2.82
CA SER A 103 -11.90 0.37 4.14
C SER A 103 -10.91 -0.79 4.10
N SER A 104 -10.54 -1.33 5.26
CA SER A 104 -9.70 -2.52 5.37
C SER A 104 -10.44 -3.83 5.07
N LEU A 105 -11.71 -3.78 4.66
CA LEU A 105 -12.53 -4.98 4.49
C LEU A 105 -11.96 -5.94 3.43
N SER A 106 -11.52 -5.41 2.29
CA SER A 106 -10.90 -6.21 1.23
C SER A 106 -9.58 -6.83 1.66
N PHE A 107 -8.81 -6.13 2.51
CA PHE A 107 -7.61 -6.68 3.12
C PHE A 107 -7.94 -7.85 4.06
N PHE A 108 -8.98 -7.73 4.90
CA PHE A 108 -9.42 -8.84 5.75
C PHE A 108 -9.94 -10.03 4.95
N LEU A 109 -10.63 -9.79 3.84
CA LEU A 109 -11.04 -10.84 2.92
C LEU A 109 -9.82 -11.58 2.35
N LEU A 110 -8.81 -10.84 1.87
CA LEU A 110 -7.56 -11.44 1.41
C LEU A 110 -6.88 -12.25 2.52
N LEU A 111 -6.77 -11.68 3.73
CA LEU A 111 -6.18 -12.35 4.87
C LEU A 111 -6.92 -13.65 5.23
N ALA A 112 -8.26 -13.65 5.18
CA ALA A 112 -9.06 -14.85 5.43
C ALA A 112 -8.82 -15.94 4.37
N LEU A 113 -8.69 -15.55 3.09
CA LEU A 113 -8.52 -16.48 1.98
C LEU A 113 -7.12 -17.11 1.93
N VAL A 114 -6.07 -16.34 2.24
CA VAL A 114 -4.68 -16.75 2.01
C VAL A 114 -3.76 -16.67 3.22
N GLY A 115 -4.22 -16.17 4.37
CA GLY A 115 -3.40 -15.91 5.56
C GLY A 115 -2.65 -17.14 6.07
N ARG A 116 -3.23 -18.33 6.01
CA ARG A 116 -2.57 -19.55 6.52
C ARG A 116 -1.38 -20.02 5.69
N ARG A 117 -1.10 -19.40 4.53
CA ARG A 117 -0.06 -19.83 3.58
C ARG A 117 1.15 -18.93 3.69
N ALA A 118 2.19 -19.39 4.40
CA ALA A 118 3.41 -18.62 4.66
C ALA A 118 4.08 -18.03 3.40
N TRP A 119 4.03 -18.75 2.27
CA TRP A 119 4.60 -18.31 1.00
C TRP A 119 3.82 -17.16 0.34
N LEU A 120 2.57 -16.91 0.76
CA LEU A 120 1.73 -15.79 0.30
C LEU A 120 1.85 -14.54 1.17
N ARG A 121 2.77 -14.51 2.14
CA ARG A 121 3.04 -13.32 2.95
C ARG A 121 3.37 -12.05 2.14
N PRO A 122 4.17 -12.10 1.06
CA PRO A 122 4.39 -10.92 0.22
C PRO A 122 3.10 -10.38 -0.41
N LEU A 123 2.15 -11.26 -0.75
CA LEU A 123 0.84 -10.88 -1.30
C LEU A 123 0.02 -10.07 -0.27
N ILE A 124 -0.07 -10.59 0.96
CA ILE A 124 -0.82 -9.93 2.04
C ILE A 124 -0.17 -8.60 2.42
N ALA A 125 1.15 -8.59 2.61
CA ALA A 125 1.89 -7.39 2.97
C ALA A 125 1.85 -6.33 1.88
N GLY A 126 2.08 -6.72 0.62
CA GLY A 126 2.03 -5.83 -0.52
C GLY A 126 0.64 -5.19 -0.64
N TYR A 127 -0.42 -6.00 -0.70
CA TYR A 127 -1.79 -5.51 -0.80
C TYR A 127 -2.18 -4.59 0.37
N GLY A 128 -1.85 -4.99 1.60
CA GLY A 128 -2.13 -4.18 2.79
C GLY A 128 -1.41 -2.82 2.78
N VAL A 129 -0.14 -2.79 2.34
CA VAL A 129 0.61 -1.53 2.19
C VAL A 129 0.01 -0.66 1.08
N GLY A 130 -0.31 -1.24 -0.08
CA GLY A 130 -0.92 -0.50 -1.18
C GLY A 130 -2.27 0.10 -0.82
N LEU A 131 -3.14 -0.70 -0.19
CA LEU A 131 -4.44 -0.22 0.28
C LEU A 131 -4.28 0.87 1.33
N ALA A 132 -3.40 0.68 2.31
CA ALA A 132 -3.12 1.71 3.31
C ALA A 132 -2.61 3.02 2.69
N SER A 133 -1.70 2.93 1.70
CA SER A 133 -1.19 4.12 1.01
C SER A 133 -2.28 4.88 0.25
N HIS A 134 -3.25 4.17 -0.34
CA HIS A 134 -4.37 4.81 -1.03
C HIS A 134 -5.25 5.55 -0.03
N LEU A 135 -5.69 4.86 1.03
CA LEU A 135 -6.55 5.46 2.05
C LEU A 135 -5.89 6.67 2.72
N TRP A 136 -4.59 6.60 3.00
CA TRP A 136 -3.86 7.73 3.60
C TRP A 136 -3.61 8.88 2.62
N TRP A 137 -3.44 8.60 1.33
CA TRP A 137 -3.41 9.67 0.34
C TRP A 137 -4.75 10.40 0.28
N ASP A 138 -5.88 9.67 0.31
CA ASP A 138 -7.21 10.25 0.35
C ASP A 138 -7.47 11.11 1.59
N VAL A 139 -6.85 10.79 2.74
CA VAL A 139 -6.92 11.66 3.93
C VAL A 139 -6.37 13.06 3.65
N LEU A 140 -5.31 13.15 2.83
CA LEU A 140 -4.64 14.41 2.52
C LEU A 140 -5.35 15.18 1.41
N ASP A 141 -5.78 14.47 0.38
CA ASP A 141 -6.27 15.06 -0.87
C ASP A 141 -7.72 15.57 -0.72
N TYR A 142 -8.65 14.69 -0.32
CA TYR A 142 -10.08 15.04 -0.27
C TYR A 142 -10.73 14.82 1.09
N GLY A 143 -10.45 13.69 1.75
CA GLY A 143 -11.01 13.33 3.05
C GLY A 143 -12.54 13.32 3.08
N ASP A 144 -13.20 12.86 2.02
CA ASP A 144 -14.65 12.81 1.85
C ASP A 144 -15.10 11.39 1.48
N VAL A 145 -15.62 10.65 2.45
CA VAL A 145 -16.12 9.28 2.29
C VAL A 145 -17.64 9.35 2.24
N ARG A 146 -18.22 8.76 1.20
CA ARG A 146 -19.66 8.85 0.96
C ARG A 146 -20.45 8.26 2.12
N TRP A 147 -21.54 8.95 2.47
CA TRP A 147 -22.49 8.58 3.52
C TRP A 147 -21.93 8.60 4.95
N LEU A 148 -20.69 9.07 5.12
CA LEU A 148 -20.25 9.55 6.43
C LEU A 148 -20.65 11.02 6.61
N PRO A 149 -20.64 11.53 7.86
CA PRO A 149 -21.02 12.92 8.13
C PRO A 149 -20.06 13.98 7.58
N GLY A 150 -18.91 13.58 7.02
CA GLY A 150 -17.93 14.50 6.43
C GLY A 150 -16.80 14.91 7.37
N GLY A 151 -15.79 15.55 6.78
CA GLY A 151 -14.76 16.30 7.51
C GLY A 151 -13.81 15.40 8.30
N LEU A 152 -13.76 15.58 9.62
CA LEU A 152 -12.81 14.85 10.47
C LEU A 152 -13.15 13.36 10.55
N LEU A 153 -14.43 12.99 10.54
CA LEU A 153 -14.85 11.59 10.69
C LEU A 153 -14.40 10.74 9.51
N ASP A 154 -14.45 11.29 8.30
CA ASP A 154 -14.03 10.64 7.06
C ASP A 154 -12.52 10.43 7.05
N ARG A 155 -11.76 11.45 7.47
CA ARG A 155 -10.30 11.35 7.62
C ARG A 155 -9.91 10.31 8.67
N LEU A 156 -10.62 10.26 9.80
CA LEU A 156 -10.39 9.24 10.83
C LEU A 156 -10.76 7.85 10.33
N TRP A 157 -11.84 7.71 9.56
CA TRP A 157 -12.25 6.45 8.93
C TRP A 157 -11.13 5.93 8.01
N LEU A 158 -10.67 6.76 7.07
CA LEU A 158 -9.62 6.40 6.12
C LEU A 158 -8.29 6.10 6.84
N ALA A 159 -7.86 6.98 7.75
CA ALA A 159 -6.62 6.82 8.51
C ALA A 159 -6.63 5.54 9.35
N GLY A 160 -7.75 5.28 10.05
CA GLY A 160 -7.95 4.09 10.88
C GLY A 160 -7.93 2.81 10.06
N ASN A 161 -8.64 2.76 8.93
CA ASN A 161 -8.64 1.59 8.05
C ASN A 161 -7.25 1.33 7.42
N GLY A 162 -6.55 2.39 7.00
CA GLY A 162 -5.17 2.26 6.51
C GLY A 162 -4.21 1.75 7.60
N TRP A 163 -4.34 2.25 8.83
CA TRP A 163 -3.58 1.77 9.99
C TRP A 163 -3.84 0.29 10.29
N VAL A 164 -5.10 -0.14 10.26
CA VAL A 164 -5.49 -1.55 10.48
C VAL A 164 -4.83 -2.47 9.44
N CYS A 165 -4.78 -2.07 8.16
CA CYS A 165 -4.11 -2.84 7.11
C CYS A 165 -2.62 -3.06 7.42
N LEU A 166 -1.91 -2.00 7.81
CA LEU A 166 -0.48 -2.08 8.11
C LEU A 166 -0.17 -2.90 9.35
N VAL A 167 -0.88 -2.63 10.45
CA VAL A 167 -0.65 -3.28 11.73
C VAL A 167 -0.96 -4.76 11.63
N THR A 168 -2.09 -5.11 11.03
CA THR A 168 -2.48 -6.52 10.86
C THR A 168 -1.55 -7.23 9.89
N GLY A 169 -1.18 -6.60 8.77
CA GLY A 169 -0.19 -7.14 7.84
C GLY A 169 1.16 -7.39 8.52
N HIS A 170 1.61 -6.44 9.35
CA HIS A 170 2.84 -6.57 10.13
C HIS A 170 2.78 -7.72 11.15
N PHE A 171 1.70 -7.81 11.94
CA PHE A 171 1.51 -8.92 12.86
C PHE A 171 1.49 -10.26 12.13
N HIS A 172 0.84 -10.33 10.97
CA HIS A 172 0.78 -11.55 10.18
C HIS A 172 2.15 -11.97 9.62
N LEU A 173 2.99 -11.03 9.22
CA LEU A 173 4.37 -11.32 8.80
C LEU A 173 5.23 -11.89 9.94
N ASN A 174 5.01 -11.42 11.17
CA ASN A 174 5.86 -11.74 12.32
C ASN A 174 5.37 -12.92 13.16
N ASN A 175 4.14 -13.41 12.95
CA ASN A 175 3.57 -14.53 13.69
C ASN A 175 3.26 -15.69 12.74
N PRO A 176 4.30 -16.41 12.27
CA PRO A 176 4.18 -17.38 11.20
C PRO A 176 3.42 -18.67 11.55
N GLU A 177 3.21 -18.94 12.84
CA GLU A 177 2.70 -20.21 13.37
C GLU A 177 1.20 -20.21 13.70
N ARG A 178 0.46 -19.19 13.27
CA ARG A 178 -1.01 -19.12 13.35
C ARG A 178 -1.64 -19.20 11.96
#